data_AF-A0A8B6F4R5-F1
#
_entry.id   AF-A0A8B6F4R5-F1
#
_cell.length_a   1.000
_cell.length_b   1.000
_cell.length_c   1.000
_cell.angle_alpha   90.00
_cell.angle_beta   90.00
_cell.angle_gamma   90.00
#
_symmetry.space_group_name_H-M   'P 1'
#
loop_
_entity.id
_entity.type
_entity.pdbx_description
1 polymer ?
#
loop_
_entity_poly.entity_id
_entity_poly.type
_entity_poly.pdbx_seq_one_letter_code
_entity_poly.pdbx_strand_id
1 'polypeptide(L)'
;MLNDRGSTYIRWGRKQCSGVNTEILYTGFAAGQEYSQSTYGGPSNMLCLPNNPELSNRTSPGNSLLVGTEYEDGNFFINGAQDEDVPCSLCRSANTSSSIMIPGRQSCDHGWKTEYTVYWHQVATPKNHQRTSALTVIPNFYKLDKITKMVVYCMLPGLSVDLWPVLLMLTTWL
;
A
#
# COMPACT_ATOMS: atom_id res chain seq x y z
N MET A 1 -8.83 -6.76 25.75
CA MET A 1 -9.63 -5.85 24.91
C MET A 1 -8.80 -5.56 23.68
N LEU A 2 -9.30 -5.87 22.48
CA LEU A 2 -8.68 -5.36 21.26
C LEU A 2 -8.71 -3.84 21.38
N ASN A 3 -7.55 -3.18 21.39
CA ASN A 3 -7.49 -1.74 21.20
C ASN A 3 -8.23 -1.49 19.88
N ASP A 4 -9.38 -0.83 19.91
CA ASP A 4 -10.25 -0.55 18.77
C ASP A 4 -9.76 0.65 17.96
N ARG A 5 -8.65 1.24 18.41
CA ARG A 5 -7.97 2.37 17.77
C ARG A 5 -6.87 1.88 16.83
N GLY A 6 -6.71 2.57 15.72
CA GLY A 6 -5.71 2.27 14.72
C GLY A 6 -6.21 2.50 13.31
N SER A 7 -5.30 2.69 12.38
CA SER A 7 -5.60 2.74 10.94
C SER A 7 -4.91 1.59 10.22
N THR A 8 -5.47 1.16 9.09
CA THR A 8 -4.88 0.13 8.24
C THR A 8 -4.31 0.73 6.96
N TYR A 9 -3.27 0.11 6.41
CA TYR A 9 -2.67 0.53 5.15
C TYR A 9 -2.02 -0.66 4.45
N ILE A 10 -1.93 -0.63 3.13
CA ILE A 10 -1.28 -1.69 2.35
C ILE A 10 0.14 -1.26 2.03
N ARG A 11 1.13 -1.96 2.56
CA ARG A 11 2.53 -1.78 2.16
C ARG A 11 2.83 -2.58 0.91
N TRP A 12 3.14 -1.89 -0.18
CA TRP A 12 3.49 -2.50 -1.47
C TRP A 12 4.99 -2.78 -1.59
N GLY A 13 5.36 -3.80 -2.36
CA GLY A 13 6.74 -4.23 -2.56
C GLY A 13 7.43 -4.82 -1.32
N ARG A 14 6.69 -5.06 -0.23
CA ARG A 14 7.23 -5.53 1.06
C ARG A 14 6.26 -6.49 1.73
N LYS A 15 6.78 -7.52 2.40
CA LYS A 15 6.00 -8.48 3.21
C LYS A 15 5.88 -8.06 4.70
N GLN A 16 6.61 -7.01 5.11
CA GLN A 16 6.69 -6.55 6.49
C GLN A 16 6.08 -5.16 6.60
N CYS A 17 5.49 -4.78 7.73
CA CYS A 17 5.03 -3.41 7.96
C CYS A 17 6.19 -2.44 8.24
N SER A 18 5.98 -1.15 7.98
CA SER A 18 6.88 -0.09 8.43
C SER A 18 6.43 0.46 9.78
N GLY A 19 7.27 1.29 10.41
CA GLY A 19 6.88 2.04 11.61
C GLY A 19 6.97 1.25 12.92
N VAL A 20 6.55 1.90 14.00
CA VAL A 20 6.53 1.35 15.37
C VAL A 20 5.08 1.06 15.75
N ASN A 21 4.83 0.00 16.51
CA ASN A 21 3.49 -0.45 16.91
C ASN A 21 2.59 -0.75 15.71
N THR A 22 3.18 -1.36 14.68
CA THR A 22 2.46 -1.90 13.54
C THR A 22 2.42 -3.41 13.60
N GLU A 23 1.32 -3.99 13.12
CA GLU A 23 1.14 -5.43 13.00
C GLU A 23 0.71 -5.79 11.58
N ILE A 24 1.13 -6.98 11.13
CA ILE A 24 0.73 -7.54 9.85
C ILE A 24 -0.60 -8.25 10.05
N LEU A 25 -1.61 -7.85 9.30
CA LEU A 25 -2.90 -8.55 9.25
C LEU A 25 -2.83 -9.73 8.27
N TYR A 26 -2.26 -9.52 7.09
CA TYR A 26 -1.90 -10.59 6.16
C TYR A 26 -0.79 -10.16 5.19
N THR A 27 -0.16 -11.14 4.56
CA THR A 27 0.78 -10.94 3.45
C THR A 27 0.24 -11.55 2.17
N GLY A 28 0.73 -11.04 1.05
CA GLY A 28 0.11 -11.27 -0.23
C GLY A 28 0.96 -10.83 -1.41
N PHE A 29 0.30 -10.78 -2.56
CA PHE A 29 0.86 -10.26 -3.80
C PHE A 29 -0.06 -9.20 -4.40
N ALA A 30 0.54 -8.24 -5.07
CA ALA A 30 -0.20 -7.22 -5.78
C ALA A 30 -0.86 -7.83 -7.00
N ALA A 31 -2.14 -7.51 -7.21
CA ALA A 31 -2.89 -7.97 -8.36
C ALA A 31 -3.73 -6.84 -8.94
N GLY A 32 -3.94 -6.89 -10.24
CA GLY A 32 -4.71 -5.90 -10.98
C GLY A 32 -5.56 -6.55 -12.05
N GLN A 33 -6.25 -5.72 -12.81
CA GLN A 33 -6.95 -6.19 -13.99
C GLN A 33 -5.94 -6.74 -15.03
N GLU A 34 -6.26 -7.89 -15.62
CA GLU A 34 -5.56 -8.35 -16.81
C GLU A 34 -5.88 -7.43 -17.98
N TYR A 35 -4.84 -6.91 -18.62
CA TYR A 35 -4.99 -6.13 -19.84
C TYR A 35 -4.86 -7.04 -21.07
N SER A 36 -5.99 -7.52 -21.57
CA SER A 36 -6.07 -8.22 -22.85
C SER A 36 -7.27 -7.70 -23.64
N GLN A 37 -7.26 -7.84 -24.97
CA GLN A 37 -8.41 -7.47 -25.81
C GLN A 37 -9.68 -8.28 -25.46
N SER A 38 -9.56 -9.38 -24.74
CA SER A 38 -10.70 -10.21 -24.32
C SER A 38 -11.14 -9.96 -22.88
N THR A 39 -10.41 -9.16 -22.08
CA THR A 39 -10.70 -8.95 -20.66
C THR A 39 -11.21 -7.55 -20.37
N TYR A 40 -12.42 -7.48 -19.81
CA TYR A 40 -13.10 -6.22 -19.49
C TYR A 40 -13.77 -6.34 -18.12
N GLY A 41 -13.83 -5.24 -17.37
CA GLY A 41 -14.52 -5.18 -16.08
C GLY A 41 -13.72 -5.71 -14.88
N GLY A 42 -12.39 -5.69 -14.93
CA GLY A 42 -11.55 -5.94 -13.76
C GLY A 42 -11.54 -4.77 -12.76
N PRO A 43 -10.82 -4.90 -11.62
CA PRO A 43 -10.74 -3.82 -10.65
C PRO A 43 -10.02 -2.60 -11.24
N SER A 44 -10.54 -1.41 -10.97
CA SER A 44 -9.90 -0.14 -11.39
C SER A 44 -8.60 0.14 -10.63
N ASN A 45 -8.43 -0.47 -9.46
CA ASN A 45 -7.31 -0.28 -8.56
C ASN A 45 -6.58 -1.60 -8.32
N MET A 46 -5.28 -1.49 -8.04
CA MET A 46 -4.46 -2.62 -7.60
C MET A 46 -4.92 -3.10 -6.21
N LEU A 47 -5.00 -4.42 -6.02
CA LEU A 47 -5.40 -5.09 -4.80
C LEU A 47 -4.23 -5.84 -4.20
N CYS A 48 -4.22 -5.98 -2.88
CA CYS A 48 -3.28 -6.87 -2.18
C CYS A 48 -3.98 -8.19 -1.91
N LEU A 49 -3.73 -9.20 -2.73
CA LEU A 49 -4.35 -10.50 -2.59
C LEU A 49 -3.65 -11.33 -1.52
N PRO A 50 -4.39 -11.92 -0.56
CA PRO A 50 -3.78 -12.81 0.42
C PRO A 50 -3.17 -14.03 -0.27
N ASN A 51 -2.11 -14.60 0.32
CA ASN A 51 -1.46 -15.81 -0.21
C ASN A 51 -2.40 -17.04 -0.25
N ASN A 52 -3.47 -17.01 0.53
CA ASN A 52 -4.46 -18.07 0.69
C ASN A 52 -5.89 -17.54 0.41
N PRO A 53 -6.22 -17.20 -0.84
CA PRO A 53 -7.54 -16.68 -1.17
C PRO A 53 -8.61 -17.75 -0.99
N GLU A 54 -9.76 -17.36 -0.44
CA GLU A 54 -10.96 -18.19 -0.44
C GLU A 54 -11.63 -18.10 -1.81
N LEU A 55 -11.71 -19.21 -2.53
CA LEU A 55 -12.31 -19.26 -3.86
C LEU A 55 -13.79 -19.62 -3.75
N SER A 56 -14.65 -18.79 -4.34
CA SER A 56 -16.06 -19.15 -4.53
C SER A 56 -16.21 -20.07 -5.75
N ASN A 57 -17.12 -21.03 -5.68
CA ASN A 57 -17.48 -21.89 -6.82
C ASN A 57 -18.41 -21.20 -7.84
N ARG A 58 -18.67 -19.90 -7.69
CA ARG A 58 -19.54 -19.14 -8.58
C ARG A 58 -18.77 -18.80 -9.85
N THR A 59 -19.25 -19.30 -10.98
CA THR A 59 -18.77 -18.89 -12.30
C THR A 59 -19.42 -17.57 -12.68
N SER A 60 -18.60 -16.53 -12.87
CA SER A 60 -19.05 -15.31 -13.53
C SER A 60 -18.94 -15.51 -15.04
N PRO A 61 -19.96 -15.17 -15.84
CA PRO A 61 -19.91 -15.26 -17.30
C PRO A 61 -19.03 -14.18 -17.95
N GLY A 62 -18.40 -13.30 -17.16
CA GLY A 62 -17.55 -12.21 -17.64
C GLY A 62 -16.05 -12.52 -17.62
N ASN A 63 -15.30 -11.96 -18.57
CA ASN A 63 -13.83 -12.05 -18.66
C ASN A 63 -13.13 -11.00 -17.75
N SER A 64 -13.59 -10.85 -16.52
CA SER A 64 -12.95 -9.97 -15.53
C SER A 64 -11.89 -10.77 -14.77
N LEU A 65 -10.68 -10.87 -15.33
CA LEU A 65 -9.58 -11.57 -14.68
C LEU A 65 -8.80 -10.64 -13.76
N LEU A 66 -8.51 -11.18 -12.57
CA LEU A 66 -7.60 -10.60 -11.59
C LEU A 66 -6.28 -11.36 -11.69
N VAL A 67 -5.21 -10.68 -12.04
CA VAL A 67 -3.89 -11.28 -12.32
C VAL A 67 -2.81 -10.65 -11.45
N GLY A 68 -1.82 -11.48 -11.11
CA GLY A 68 -0.62 -11.06 -10.40
C GLY A 68 0.12 -9.96 -11.15
N THR A 69 0.81 -9.12 -10.38
CA THR A 69 1.62 -8.02 -10.88
C THR A 69 3.09 -8.40 -10.71
N GLU A 70 3.86 -8.38 -11.78
CA GLU A 70 5.25 -8.83 -11.80
C GLU A 70 6.23 -7.65 -11.99
N TYR A 71 7.45 -7.77 -11.48
CA TYR A 71 8.51 -6.80 -11.81
C TYR A 71 9.09 -7.10 -13.20
N GLU A 72 9.02 -6.14 -14.12
CA GLU A 72 9.49 -6.32 -15.51
C GLU A 72 10.88 -5.72 -15.79
N ASP A 73 11.43 -4.96 -14.83
CA ASP A 73 12.76 -4.36 -14.94
C ASP A 73 13.61 -4.73 -13.71
N GLY A 74 13.94 -6.03 -13.63
CA GLY A 74 14.66 -6.63 -12.51
C GLY A 74 16.11 -6.17 -12.35
N ASN A 75 16.64 -5.34 -13.26
CA ASN A 75 17.97 -4.74 -13.12
C ASN A 75 17.94 -3.28 -12.63
N PHE A 76 16.77 -2.63 -12.64
CA PHE A 76 16.67 -1.21 -12.31
C PHE A 76 16.25 -0.96 -10.84
N PHE A 77 15.43 -1.83 -10.23
CA PHE A 77 14.85 -1.56 -8.90
C PHE A 77 15.25 -2.57 -7.82
N ILE A 78 15.25 -3.86 -8.16
CA ILE A 78 15.62 -4.95 -7.25
C ILE A 78 16.33 -5.99 -8.10
N ASN A 79 17.67 -6.06 -7.98
CA ASN A 79 18.49 -6.99 -8.76
C ASN A 79 17.94 -8.42 -8.68
N GLY A 80 17.63 -8.99 -9.85
CA GLY A 80 17.16 -10.36 -9.96
C GLY A 80 15.69 -10.58 -9.61
N ALA A 81 14.88 -9.50 -9.50
CA ALA A 81 13.44 -9.62 -9.25
C ALA A 81 12.61 -9.70 -10.55
N GLN A 82 13.23 -9.82 -11.72
CA GLN A 82 12.50 -9.91 -12.98
C GLN A 82 11.54 -11.11 -12.95
N ASP A 83 10.31 -10.90 -13.42
CA ASP A 83 9.21 -11.86 -13.46
C ASP A 83 8.72 -12.32 -12.07
N GLU A 84 9.20 -11.70 -10.98
CA GLU A 84 8.72 -12.00 -9.63
C GLU A 84 7.47 -11.21 -9.29
N ASP A 85 6.51 -11.86 -8.63
CA ASP A 85 5.31 -11.21 -8.11
C ASP A 85 5.66 -10.10 -7.10
N VAL A 86 5.06 -8.93 -7.27
CA VAL A 86 5.22 -7.80 -6.34
C VAL A 86 4.56 -8.16 -5.01
N PRO A 87 5.32 -8.34 -3.91
CA PRO A 87 4.73 -8.69 -2.63
C PRO A 87 3.99 -7.50 -2.02
N CYS A 88 3.00 -7.77 -1.18
CA CYS A 88 2.33 -6.75 -0.38
C CYS A 88 2.00 -7.26 1.03
N SER A 89 1.73 -6.34 1.95
CA SER A 89 1.24 -6.66 3.29
C SER A 89 0.17 -5.66 3.72
N LEU A 90 -0.97 -6.15 4.20
CA LEU A 90 -1.94 -5.31 4.89
C LEU A 90 -1.48 -5.13 6.35
N CYS A 91 -1.27 -3.89 6.73
CA CYS A 91 -0.74 -3.49 8.02
C CYS A 91 -1.79 -2.74 8.83
N ARG A 92 -1.74 -2.90 10.15
CA ARG A 92 -2.47 -2.06 11.10
C ARG A 92 -1.48 -1.29 11.96
N SER A 93 -1.70 0.00 12.14
CA SER A 93 -0.91 0.87 13.02
C SER A 93 -1.76 1.30 14.21
N ALA A 94 -1.38 0.87 15.41
CA ALA A 94 -2.17 1.09 16.63
C ALA A 94 -2.18 2.55 17.12
N ASN A 95 -1.16 3.33 16.76
CA ASN A 95 -0.97 4.70 17.25
C ASN A 95 -1.52 5.79 16.30
N THR A 96 -2.31 5.39 15.31
CA THR A 96 -2.78 6.29 14.25
C THR A 96 -4.30 6.27 14.17
N SER A 97 -4.89 7.42 13.93
CA SER A 97 -6.35 7.57 13.83
C SER A 97 -6.85 7.41 12.40
N SER A 98 -5.99 7.69 11.40
CA SER A 98 -6.34 7.59 9.99
C SER A 98 -5.09 7.41 9.14
N SER A 99 -5.26 6.78 7.98
CA SER A 99 -4.24 6.60 6.95
C SER A 99 -4.80 7.07 5.61
N ILE A 100 -3.97 7.76 4.82
CA ILE A 100 -4.31 8.16 3.45
C ILE A 100 -3.14 7.88 2.51
N MET A 101 -3.48 7.56 1.26
CA MET A 101 -2.55 7.47 0.15
C MET A 101 -2.73 8.73 -0.70
N ILE A 102 -1.65 9.52 -0.89
CA ILE A 102 -1.69 10.72 -1.73
C ILE A 102 -0.85 10.50 -3.00
N PRO A 103 -1.47 10.33 -4.17
CA PRO A 103 -0.74 10.25 -5.43
C PRO A 103 -0.24 11.64 -5.87
N GLY A 104 0.88 11.65 -6.58
CA GLY A 104 1.52 12.87 -7.09
C GLY A 104 2.31 13.67 -6.05
N ARG A 105 2.49 13.14 -4.83
CA ARG A 105 3.21 13.84 -3.74
C ARG A 105 4.33 13.00 -3.13
N GLN A 106 5.32 13.70 -2.58
CA GLN A 106 6.43 13.12 -1.79
C GLN A 106 6.26 13.28 -0.29
N SER A 107 5.39 14.21 0.14
CA SER A 107 5.21 14.58 1.53
C SER A 107 3.73 14.74 1.86
N CYS A 108 3.43 14.53 3.14
CA CYS A 108 2.10 14.67 3.69
C CYS A 108 1.75 16.14 3.97
N ASP A 109 0.45 16.43 4.02
CA ASP A 109 -0.05 17.74 4.47
C ASP A 109 0.21 17.95 5.97
N HIS A 110 0.08 19.20 6.42
CA HIS A 110 0.33 19.57 7.82
C HIS A 110 -0.51 18.71 8.79
N GLY A 111 0.13 18.26 9.88
CA GLY A 111 -0.48 17.37 10.88
C GLY A 111 -0.41 15.88 10.55
N TRP A 112 -0.10 15.51 9.31
CA TRP A 112 0.09 14.12 8.90
C TRP A 112 1.58 13.75 8.90
N LYS A 113 1.88 12.52 9.29
CA LYS A 113 3.24 11.96 9.27
C LYS A 113 3.40 11.03 8.09
N THR A 114 4.52 11.15 7.37
CA THR A 114 4.88 10.18 6.34
C THR A 114 5.22 8.85 6.99
N GLU A 115 4.52 7.80 6.57
CA GLU A 115 4.88 6.44 6.93
C GLU A 115 5.92 5.88 5.95
N TYR A 116 5.63 5.99 4.65
CA TYR A 116 6.57 5.64 3.58
C TYR A 116 6.16 6.29 2.26
N THR A 117 7.14 6.37 1.36
CA THR A 117 6.94 6.83 -0.02
C THR A 117 7.23 5.69 -0.97
N VAL A 118 6.42 5.61 -2.02
CA VAL A 118 6.59 4.69 -3.14
C VAL A 118 6.63 5.47 -4.44
N TYR A 119 7.31 4.88 -5.41
CA TYR A 119 7.47 5.43 -6.74
C TYR A 119 6.68 4.54 -7.70
N TRP A 120 5.85 5.15 -8.54
CA TRP A 120 5.17 4.39 -9.58
C TRP A 120 6.19 3.96 -10.62
N HIS A 121 6.22 2.66 -10.87
CA HIS A 121 6.89 2.10 -12.03
C HIS A 121 5.87 1.38 -12.92
N GLN A 122 6.20 1.25 -14.20
CA GLN A 122 5.41 0.40 -15.09
C GLN A 122 5.77 -1.05 -14.77
N VAL A 123 4.75 -1.84 -14.48
CA VAL A 123 4.86 -3.28 -14.28
C VAL A 123 3.93 -3.91 -15.31
N ALA A 124 4.25 -5.12 -15.78
CA ALA A 124 3.33 -5.82 -16.66
C ALA A 124 2.55 -6.87 -15.86
N THR A 125 1.43 -7.22 -16.46
CA THR A 125 0.75 -8.48 -16.18
C THR A 125 1.09 -9.42 -17.34
N PRO A 126 1.31 -10.72 -17.08
CA PRO A 126 1.74 -11.64 -18.12
C PRO A 126 0.70 -11.70 -19.26
N LYS A 127 1.19 -11.52 -20.51
CA LYS A 127 0.50 -11.71 -21.82
C LYS A 127 -0.11 -10.50 -22.56
N ASN A 128 0.43 -9.30 -22.39
CA ASN A 128 0.89 -8.43 -23.50
C ASN A 128 0.89 -6.97 -23.06
N HIS A 129 2.04 -6.35 -23.31
CA HIS A 129 2.39 -4.98 -22.93
C HIS A 129 1.28 -3.98 -23.30
N GLN A 130 0.56 -3.47 -22.29
CA GLN A 130 0.67 -2.09 -21.81
C GLN A 130 -0.32 -1.80 -20.66
N ARG A 131 0.22 -1.17 -19.61
CA ARG A 131 -0.42 -0.40 -18.51
C ARG A 131 -1.07 -1.19 -17.35
N THR A 132 -0.24 -1.86 -16.58
CA THR A 132 -0.41 -1.87 -15.12
C THR A 132 0.64 -0.93 -14.51
N SER A 133 0.23 0.04 -13.72
CA SER A 133 1.18 0.84 -12.93
C SER A 133 1.18 0.25 -11.53
N ALA A 134 2.34 -0.09 -10.98
CA ALA A 134 2.46 -0.53 -9.59
C ALA A 134 3.38 0.38 -8.79
N LEU A 135 3.16 0.29 -7.49
CA LEU A 135 3.83 1.07 -6.47
C LEU A 135 5.10 0.32 -6.04
N THR A 136 6.27 0.82 -6.42
CA THR A 136 7.56 0.23 -6.05
C THR A 136 8.21 1.05 -4.93
N VAL A 137 8.67 0.39 -3.86
CA VAL A 137 9.47 1.01 -2.79
C VAL A 137 10.93 1.02 -3.22
N ILE A 138 11.52 2.19 -3.49
CA ILE A 138 12.92 2.31 -3.90
C ILE A 138 13.78 2.77 -2.70
N PRO A 139 14.65 1.91 -2.14
CA PRO A 139 15.66 2.36 -1.18
C PRO A 139 16.88 2.95 -1.93
N ASN A 140 17.28 4.18 -1.58
CA ASN A 140 18.42 4.96 -2.12
C ASN A 140 18.33 5.33 -3.61
N PHE A 141 17.96 6.58 -3.90
CA PHE A 141 17.86 7.07 -5.29
C PHE A 141 18.72 8.30 -5.55
N TYR A 142 19.71 8.13 -6.43
CA TYR A 142 20.40 9.23 -7.09
C TYR A 142 19.86 9.38 -8.52
N LYS A 143 19.09 10.46 -8.70
CA LYS A 143 19.00 11.27 -9.93
C LYS A 143 18.47 10.58 -11.19
N LEU A 144 17.15 10.61 -11.38
CA LEU A 144 16.55 10.65 -12.72
C LEU A 144 15.39 11.65 -12.75
N ASP A 145 15.52 12.61 -13.65
CA ASP A 145 14.65 13.75 -13.83
C ASP A 145 13.64 13.44 -14.94
N LYS A 146 12.35 13.43 -14.56
CA LYS A 146 11.13 13.80 -15.31
C LYS A 146 9.93 13.07 -14.69
N ILE A 147 9.37 13.74 -13.68
CA ILE A 147 8.08 13.43 -13.02
C ILE A 147 7.96 11.95 -12.66
N THR A 148 8.76 11.52 -11.69
CA THR A 148 8.46 10.30 -10.96
C THR A 148 7.07 10.49 -10.38
N LYS A 149 6.08 9.75 -10.89
CA LYS A 149 4.75 9.75 -10.28
C LYS A 149 4.98 9.13 -8.90
N MET A 150 4.86 9.93 -7.86
CA MET A 150 5.15 9.51 -6.48
C MET A 150 3.85 9.28 -5.73
N VAL A 151 3.88 8.39 -4.74
CA VAL A 151 2.78 8.25 -3.79
C VAL A 151 3.36 8.26 -2.40
N VAL A 152 2.78 9.08 -1.55
CA VAL A 152 3.12 9.11 -0.13
C VAL A 152 1.98 8.51 0.67
N TYR A 153 2.32 7.64 1.62
CA TYR A 153 1.40 7.14 2.62
C TYR A 153 1.56 7.96 3.88
N CYS A 154 0.44 8.54 4.30
CA CYS A 154 0.37 9.51 5.37
C CYS A 154 -0.51 8.97 6.47
N MET A 155 -0.06 9.13 7.71
CA MET A 155 -0.80 8.74 8.90
C MET A 155 -1.08 9.94 9.77
N LEU A 156 -2.33 10.07 10.20
CA LEU A 156 -2.72 11.03 11.21
C LEU A 156 -2.44 10.42 12.59
N PRO A 157 -1.61 11.07 13.43
CA PRO A 157 -1.38 10.59 14.79
C PRO A 157 -2.69 10.45 15.56
N GLY A 158 -2.83 9.36 16.31
CA GLY A 158 -3.90 9.26 17.30
C GLY A 158 -3.64 10.26 18.43
N LEU A 159 -4.63 11.08 18.78
CA LEU A 159 -4.57 11.86 20.02
C LEU A 159 -4.53 10.87 21.18
N SER A 160 -3.48 10.92 22.00
CA SER A 160 -3.47 10.20 23.27
C SER A 160 -4.59 10.80 24.13
N VAL A 161 -5.56 9.97 24.52
CA VAL A 161 -6.58 10.36 25.51
C VAL A 161 -6.02 10.45 26.92
N ASP A 162 -4.73 10.13 27.09
CA ASP A 162 -4.05 10.09 28.39
C ASP A 162 -3.67 11.48 28.95
N LEU A 163 -3.99 12.57 28.24
CA LEU A 163 -3.74 13.94 28.74
C LEU A 163 -4.99 14.63 29.30
N TRP A 164 -6.18 14.02 29.20
CA TRP A 164 -7.39 14.62 29.75
C TRP A 164 -7.58 14.48 31.27
N PRO A 165 -7.04 13.48 31.99
CA PRO A 165 -7.16 13.46 33.45
C PRO A 165 -6.23 14.45 34.15
N VAL A 166 -5.10 14.81 33.52
CA VAL A 166 -4.07 15.65 34.18
C VAL A 166 -4.48 17.12 34.16
N LEU A 167 -5.20 17.58 33.12
CA LEU A 167 -5.62 18.98 33.02
C LEU A 167 -6.79 19.35 33.96
N LEU A 168 -7.61 18.37 34.37
CA LEU A 168 -8.73 18.59 35.29
C LEU A 168 -8.33 18.68 36.76
N MET A 169 -7.11 18.26 37.15
CA MET A 169 -6.63 18.41 38.53
C MET A 169 -6.01 19.78 38.84
N LEU A 170 -5.71 20.59 37.82
CA LEU A 170 -5.09 21.91 38.00
C LEU A 170 -6.11 23.05 38.07
N THR A 171 -7.39 22.81 37.78
CA THR A 171 -8.45 23.85 37.79
C THR A 171 -9.30 23.85 39.06
N THR A 172 -9.02 22.99 40.06
CA THR A 172 -9.72 22.98 41.35
C THR A 172 -8.93 23.64 42.49
N TRP A 173 -7.83 24.32 42.18
CA TRP A 173 -7.03 25.10 43.13
C TRP A 173 -6.75 26.50 42.59
N LEU A 174 -7.81 27.27 42.29
CA LEU A 174 -7.78 28.73 42.16
C LEU A 174 -9.10 29.29 42.69
#